data_AF-A0A9D6STN7-F1
#
_entry.id   AF-A0A9D6STN7-F1
#
_cell.length_a   1.000
_cell.length_b   1.000
_cell.length_c   1.000
_cell.angle_alpha   90.00
_cell.angle_beta   90.00
_cell.angle_gamma   90.00
#
_symmetry.space_group_name_H-M   'P 1'
#
loop_
_entity.id
_entity.type
_entity.pdbx_description
1 polymer ?
#
loop_
_entity_poly.entity_id
_entity_poly.type
_entity_poly.pdbx_seq_one_letter_code
_entity_poly.pdbx_strand_id
1 'polypeptide(L)'
;MSLDSESLSKILELERKKGYLDSAVIGGLDKFLSNWSRQAPEAIANPPLLKRFNKLHIANPGYDALTREQRQAWIDSVLGFLSELEIKTSKKKTDESKLPPVISPPSSKPR
;
A
#
# COMPACT_ATOMS: atom_id res chain seq x y z
N MET A 1 10.91 -14.22 10.38
CA MET A 1 11.23 -13.16 9.41
C MET A 1 10.03 -12.24 9.34
N SER A 2 10.12 -11.06 9.93
CA SER A 2 9.00 -10.11 9.95
C SER A 2 8.79 -9.52 8.56
N LEU A 3 7.54 -9.39 8.15
CA LEU A 3 7.16 -8.78 6.89
C LEU A 3 7.58 -7.31 6.91
N ASP A 4 8.36 -6.88 5.92
CA ASP A 4 8.76 -5.47 5.76
C ASP A 4 7.59 -4.56 5.31
N SER A 5 6.33 -4.92 5.59
CA SER A 5 5.17 -4.09 5.25
C SER A 5 5.20 -2.74 5.97
N GLU A 6 5.66 -2.71 7.22
CA GLU A 6 5.86 -1.45 7.96
C GLU A 6 6.96 -0.59 7.34
N SER A 7 8.07 -1.22 6.92
CA SER A 7 9.19 -0.56 6.23
C SER A 7 8.70 0.06 4.92
N LEU A 8 7.92 -0.69 4.13
CA LEU A 8 7.35 -0.19 2.88
C LEU A 8 6.38 0.97 3.13
N SER A 9 5.49 0.86 4.13
CA SER A 9 4.55 1.94 4.48
C SER A 9 5.29 3.24 4.82
N LYS A 10 6.32 3.16 5.68
CA LYS A 10 7.16 4.31 6.06
C LYS A 10 7.86 4.94 4.87
N ILE A 11 8.39 4.14 3.96
CA ILE A 11 9.05 4.63 2.74
C ILE A 11 8.06 5.37 1.85
N LEU A 12 6.88 4.82 1.64
CA LEU A 12 5.83 5.44 0.84
C LEU A 12 5.33 6.76 1.46
N GLU A 13 5.19 6.81 2.78
CA GLU A 13 4.88 8.05 3.51
C GLU A 13 5.99 9.11 3.34
N LEU A 14 7.25 8.69 3.40
CA LEU A 14 8.39 9.58 3.15
C LEU A 14 8.39 10.09 1.70
N GLU A 15 8.07 9.25 0.72
CA GLU A 15 7.93 9.65 -0.69
C GLU A 15 6.82 10.68 -0.86
N ARG A 16 5.66 10.46 -0.23
CA ARG A 16 4.56 11.41 -0.21
C ARG A 16 4.98 12.76 0.40
N LYS A 17 5.74 12.74 1.51
CA LYS A 17 6.28 13.96 2.13
C LYS A 17 7.31 14.68 1.26
N LYS A 18 8.12 13.92 0.50
CA LYS A 18 9.09 14.47 -0.45
C LYS A 18 8.45 14.94 -1.76
N GLY A 19 7.20 14.60 -2.00
CA GLY A 19 6.44 15.06 -3.17
C GLY A 19 6.54 14.15 -4.40
N TYR A 20 6.75 12.85 -4.19
CA TYR A 20 6.78 11.80 -5.22
C TYR A 20 8.01 11.85 -6.15
N LEU A 21 9.18 12.14 -5.58
CA LEU A 21 10.42 12.41 -6.29
C LEU A 21 11.31 11.17 -6.48
N ASP A 22 10.86 9.98 -6.09
CA ASP A 22 11.65 8.73 -6.06
C ASP A 22 12.94 8.83 -5.19
N SER A 23 13.10 9.91 -4.43
CA SER A 23 14.29 10.17 -3.60
C SER A 23 14.12 9.73 -2.14
N ALA A 24 13.09 8.95 -1.83
CA ALA A 24 12.86 8.48 -0.46
C ALA A 24 13.83 7.37 -0.03
N VAL A 25 14.40 6.61 -0.98
CA VAL A 25 15.29 5.48 -0.70
C VAL A 25 16.62 5.63 -1.44
N ILE A 26 17.72 5.31 -0.78
CA ILE A 26 19.05 5.32 -1.40
C ILE A 26 19.12 4.15 -2.39
N GLY A 27 19.06 4.45 -3.69
CA GLY A 27 19.08 3.44 -4.77
C GLY A 27 17.76 3.27 -5.54
N GLY A 28 16.75 4.10 -5.27
CA GLY A 28 15.46 4.14 -5.97
C GLY A 28 14.40 3.24 -5.36
N LEU A 29 13.13 3.62 -5.53
CA LEU A 29 11.99 2.86 -4.98
C LEU A 29 11.89 1.48 -5.64
N ASP A 30 12.18 1.39 -6.95
CA ASP A 30 12.11 0.15 -7.74
C ASP A 30 12.97 -1.00 -7.16
N LYS A 31 14.19 -0.71 -6.67
CA LYS A 31 15.04 -1.75 -6.05
C LYS A 31 14.48 -2.25 -4.73
N PHE A 32 13.98 -1.33 -3.91
CA PHE A 32 13.36 -1.68 -2.63
C PHE A 32 12.12 -2.56 -2.88
N LEU A 33 11.27 -2.14 -3.82
CA LEU A 33 10.06 -2.85 -4.20
C LEU A 33 10.33 -4.22 -4.80
N SER A 34 11.37 -4.35 -5.64
CA SER A 34 11.81 -5.64 -6.19
C SER A 34 12.24 -6.61 -5.08
N ASN A 35 13.00 -6.13 -4.10
CA ASN A 35 13.40 -6.97 -2.97
C ASN A 35 12.20 -7.35 -2.09
N TRP A 36 11.35 -6.37 -1.76
CA TRP A 36 10.14 -6.59 -0.97
C TRP A 36 9.18 -7.55 -1.66
N SER A 37 9.02 -7.43 -2.98
CA SER A 37 8.14 -8.27 -3.80
C SER A 37 8.56 -9.75 -3.80
N ARG A 38 9.85 -10.05 -3.62
CA ARG A 38 10.32 -11.44 -3.46
C ARG A 38 9.87 -12.04 -2.14
N GLN A 39 9.76 -11.24 -1.08
CA GLN A 39 9.45 -11.69 0.28
C GLN A 39 7.95 -11.60 0.62
N ALA A 40 7.24 -10.65 -0.02
CA ALA A 40 5.81 -10.41 0.20
C ALA A 40 4.91 -11.64 -0.02
N PRO A 41 5.00 -12.43 -1.11
CA PRO A 41 4.10 -13.55 -1.34
C PRO A 41 4.31 -14.71 -0.34
N GLU A 42 5.53 -14.93 0.16
CA GLU A 42 5.79 -15.94 1.21
C GLU A 42 5.11 -15.57 2.52
N ALA A 43 5.02 -14.27 2.81
CA ALA A 43 4.49 -13.78 4.07
C ALA A 43 2.99 -13.44 4.00
N ILE A 44 2.45 -13.17 2.80
CA ILE A 44 1.02 -13.04 2.53
C ILE A 44 0.41 -14.44 2.43
N ALA A 45 0.03 -15.02 3.57
CA ALA A 45 -0.66 -16.32 3.64
C ALA A 45 -2.13 -16.28 3.12
N ASN A 46 -2.61 -15.13 2.62
CA ASN A 46 -3.99 -14.92 2.20
C ASN A 46 -4.10 -14.81 0.67
N PRO A 47 -4.78 -15.76 -0.01
CA PRO A 47 -4.99 -15.73 -1.46
C PRO A 47 -5.59 -14.44 -2.04
N PRO A 48 -6.60 -13.78 -1.41
CA PRO A 48 -7.17 -12.56 -1.97
C PRO A 48 -6.20 -11.37 -1.92
N LEU A 49 -5.33 -11.32 -0.91
CA LEU A 49 -4.30 -10.29 -0.81
C LEU A 49 -3.21 -10.51 -1.86
N LEU A 50 -2.83 -11.76 -2.11
CA LEU A 50 -1.84 -12.11 -3.13
C LEU A 50 -2.32 -11.73 -4.55
N LYS A 51 -3.63 -11.89 -4.83
CA LYS A 51 -4.25 -11.40 -6.08
C LYS A 51 -4.16 -9.87 -6.21
N ARG A 52 -4.43 -9.11 -5.14
CA ARG A 52 -4.32 -7.65 -5.15
C ARG A 52 -2.87 -7.19 -5.33
N PHE A 53 -1.93 -7.82 -4.63
CA PHE A 53 -0.51 -7.59 -4.79
C PHE A 53 -0.05 -7.75 -6.24
N ASN A 54 -0.45 -8.84 -6.90
CA ASN A 54 -0.13 -9.06 -8.31
C ASN A 54 -0.78 -8.01 -9.22
N LYS A 55 -2.02 -7.60 -8.93
CA LYS A 55 -2.73 -6.56 -9.70
C LYS A 55 -2.07 -5.18 -9.59
N LEU A 56 -1.42 -4.88 -8.46
CA LEU A 56 -0.74 -3.61 -8.22
C LEU A 56 0.66 -3.53 -8.86
N HIS A 57 1.16 -4.64 -9.42
CA HIS A 57 2.48 -4.73 -10.06
C HIS A 57 3.62 -4.17 -9.18
N ILE A 58 3.57 -4.44 -7.88
CA ILE A 58 4.54 -3.91 -6.91
C ILE A 58 5.98 -4.34 -7.24
N ALA A 59 6.17 -5.49 -7.89
CA ALA A 59 7.48 -5.99 -8.29
C ALA A 59 8.22 -5.09 -9.31
N ASN A 60 7.45 -4.44 -10.19
CA ASN A 60 7.98 -3.63 -11.27
C ASN A 60 6.92 -2.61 -11.70
N PRO A 61 6.67 -1.57 -10.89
CA PRO A 61 5.71 -0.55 -11.23
C PRO A 61 6.21 0.39 -12.33
N GLY A 62 7.52 0.37 -12.65
CA GLY A 62 8.14 1.37 -13.49
C GLY A 62 7.99 2.76 -12.88
N TYR A 63 8.23 2.90 -11.58
CA TYR A 63 7.91 4.11 -10.82
C TYR A 63 8.64 5.32 -11.38
N ASP A 64 9.87 5.12 -11.85
CA ASP A 64 10.67 6.13 -12.56
C ASP A 64 9.97 6.65 -13.83
N ALA A 65 9.30 5.78 -14.59
CA ALA A 65 8.61 6.13 -15.83
C ALA A 65 7.23 6.77 -15.63
N LEU A 66 6.66 6.71 -14.41
CA LEU A 66 5.34 7.28 -14.10
C LEU A 66 5.42 8.79 -13.89
N THR A 67 4.36 9.49 -14.29
CA THR A 67 4.19 10.91 -13.95
C THR A 67 3.89 11.07 -12.46
N ARG A 68 4.13 12.26 -11.91
CA ARG A 68 3.89 12.58 -10.50
C ARG A 68 2.47 12.23 -10.03
N GLU A 69 1.47 12.45 -10.87
CA GLU A 69 0.06 12.15 -10.58
C GLU A 69 -0.19 10.64 -10.53
N GLN A 70 0.38 9.89 -11.47
CA GLN A 70 0.31 8.43 -11.48
C GLN A 70 1.04 7.82 -10.28
N ARG A 71 2.21 8.37 -9.92
CA ARG A 71 2.96 7.99 -8.72
C ARG A 71 2.11 8.19 -7.47
N GLN A 72 1.45 9.33 -7.33
CA GLN A 72 0.56 9.59 -6.20
C GLN A 72 -0.60 8.58 -6.14
N ALA A 73 -1.31 8.34 -7.25
CA ALA A 73 -2.40 7.37 -7.28
C ALA A 73 -1.92 5.93 -6.99
N TRP A 74 -0.73 5.59 -7.47
CA TRP A 74 -0.11 4.29 -7.22
C TRP A 74 0.26 4.14 -5.74
N ILE A 75 0.94 5.12 -5.14
CA ILE A 75 1.26 5.12 -3.70
C ILE A 75 0.00 4.99 -2.86
N ASP A 76 -1.06 5.75 -3.17
CA ASP A 76 -2.32 5.69 -2.42
C ASP A 76 -2.95 4.29 -2.51
N SER A 77 -2.90 3.67 -3.69
CA SER A 77 -3.36 2.28 -3.91
C SER A 77 -2.54 1.25 -3.12
N VAL A 78 -1.20 1.42 -3.07
CA VAL A 78 -0.32 0.52 -2.31
C VAL A 78 -0.50 0.71 -0.80
N LEU A 79 -0.61 1.95 -0.31
CA LEU A 79 -0.91 2.22 1.11
C LEU A 79 -2.26 1.65 1.53
N GLY A 80 -3.29 1.78 0.70
CA GLY A 80 -4.59 1.15 0.94
C GLY A 80 -4.51 -0.38 1.00
N PHE A 81 -3.68 -0.99 0.14
CA PHE A 81 -3.41 -2.42 0.20
C PHE A 81 -2.66 -2.83 1.47
N LEU A 82 -1.64 -2.07 1.89
CA LEU A 82 -0.88 -2.34 3.12
C LEU A 82 -1.78 -2.25 4.36
N SER A 83 -2.67 -1.25 4.41
CA SER A 83 -3.65 -1.16 5.48
C SER A 83 -4.59 -2.37 5.51
N GLU A 84 -5.08 -2.84 4.35
CA GLU A 84 -5.89 -4.07 4.27
C GLU A 84 -5.09 -5.31 4.69
N LEU A 85 -3.81 -5.37 4.34
CA LEU A 85 -2.88 -6.44 4.74
C LEU A 85 -2.78 -6.49 6.26
N GLU A 86 -2.48 -5.36 6.92
CA GLU A 86 -2.37 -5.26 8.38
C GLU A 86 -3.66 -5.64 9.10
N ILE A 87 -4.82 -5.18 8.59
CA ILE A 87 -6.13 -5.52 9.15
C ILE A 87 -6.40 -7.02 9.04
N LYS A 88 -6.12 -7.63 7.89
CA LYS A 88 -6.39 -9.06 7.66
C LYS A 88 -5.39 -9.99 8.35
N THR A 89 -4.13 -9.57 8.51
CA THR A 89 -3.15 -10.33 9.33
C THR A 89 -3.49 -10.25 10.80
N SER A 90 -4.04 -9.12 11.27
CA SER A 90 -4.46 -8.95 12.67
C SER A 90 -5.78 -9.66 12.98
N LYS A 91 -6.75 -9.67 12.05
CA LYS A 91 -8.07 -10.33 12.21
C LYS A 91 -8.04 -11.85 12.39
N LYS A 92 -6.88 -12.51 12.27
CA LYS A 92 -6.74 -13.92 12.67
C LYS A 92 -6.68 -14.10 14.20
N LYS A 93 -6.58 -13.00 14.96
CA LYS A 93 -6.92 -12.93 16.38
C LYS A 93 -8.08 -11.92 16.53
N THR A 94 -9.17 -12.34 17.14
CA THR A 94 -10.30 -11.48 17.53
C THR A 94 -11.30 -11.20 16.42
N ASP A 95 -12.20 -12.17 16.27
CA ASP A 95 -13.64 -11.96 16.17
C ASP A 95 -14.09 -10.64 16.84
N GLU A 96 -14.82 -9.82 16.09
CA GLU A 96 -15.72 -8.78 16.59
C GLU A 96 -15.17 -7.66 17.52
N SER A 97 -14.80 -6.51 16.94
CA SER A 97 -15.34 -5.20 17.40
C SER A 97 -14.83 -3.99 16.61
N LYS A 98 -15.83 -3.25 16.08
CA LYS A 98 -15.86 -1.80 15.80
C LYS A 98 -14.71 -1.19 14.99
N LEU A 99 -15.03 -0.82 13.75
CA LEU A 99 -15.37 0.57 13.38
C LEU A 99 -16.05 0.56 11.99
N PRO A 100 -17.21 1.20 11.80
CA PRO A 100 -17.77 1.40 10.46
C PRO A 100 -16.98 2.49 9.71
N PRO A 101 -16.84 2.39 8.38
CA PRO A 101 -16.27 3.46 7.56
C PRO A 101 -17.21 4.66 7.59
N VAL A 102 -16.64 5.84 7.87
CA VAL A 102 -17.31 7.12 7.67
C VAL A 102 -17.60 7.27 6.17
N ILE A 103 -18.82 6.95 5.77
CA ILE A 103 -19.35 7.34 4.47
C ILE A 103 -20.14 8.61 4.75
N SER A 104 -19.57 9.75 4.42
CA SER A 104 -20.32 11.00 4.28
C SER A 104 -20.95 11.02 2.88
N PRO A 105 -22.27 10.87 2.71
CA PRO A 105 -22.93 11.30 1.49
C PRO A 105 -23.19 12.82 1.54
N PRO A 106 -23.02 13.57 0.42
CA PRO A 106 -23.47 14.95 0.35
C PRO A 106 -24.98 14.94 0.13
N SER A 107 -25.77 15.41 1.10
CA SER A 107 -27.22 15.59 0.92
C SER A 107 -27.59 17.06 1.03
N SER A 108 -27.66 17.68 -0.15
CA SER A 108 -28.69 18.58 -0.65
C SER A 108 -29.69 19.22 0.34
N LYS A 109 -29.75 20.56 0.24
CA LYS A 109 -30.78 21.53 0.68
C LYS A 109 -32.20 20.99 0.92
N PRO A 110 -32.93 21.61 1.86
CA PRO A 110 -34.36 21.83 1.72
C PRO A 110 -34.72 23.32 1.55
N ARG A 111 -35.50 23.55 0.50
CA ARG A 111 -36.65 24.45 0.29
C ARG A 111 -36.74 25.80 1.03
#